data_AF-A0A0A1H5L6-F1
#
_entry.id   AF-A0A0A1H5L6-F1
#
_cell.length_a   1.000
_cell.length_b   1.000
_cell.length_c   1.000
_cell.angle_alpha   90.00
_cell.angle_beta   90.00
_cell.angle_gamma   90.00
#
_symmetry.space_group_name_H-M   'P 1'
#
loop_
_entity.id
_entity.type
_entity.pdbx_description
1 polymer ?
#
loop_
_entity_poly.entity_id
_entity_poly.type
_entity_poly.pdbx_seq_one_letter_code
_entity_poly.pdbx_strand_id
1 'polypeptide(L)'
;MLAGCGGGGTASSGSAAGSAVSGGGSGSSGGPVAKTAVPGWPAYIAMGAIGGPDVTPPTATSTGGSDDFGGRPVDVVFKYAGVDGNGDPGVIDPPTNAYRMTRDFDLLSAINQHPTRVAMVEYTSQMSGGFSLDDFTDGPPGLAAGNPAASYVMARHFASLGADAMQLASEPVRYNQTNYYGALIMNPDLLGTIEQNNLIAQVNAALPSGAVNTAVAQALCLLTTPHGFTVITDPNGNSTAPYVGRTFSGTPVQILQQMLSAGYPEWSLDGGNDPYWNSGIDNRIGASAYSAVGQWFVSCIQNPAYDTTRYPVPNFPAGFEGWVAANNWIVRALAPHGTVTVGWQDNIWAVGSGFWVHQTLSASQVAAIYADPVARFLQANAPSAIDITLATGPDFFVFDRYEMDDSAAPAAATLYNARSWDNYLSAVGQVSRSNHDIPIMLWQIPGSHIPNTAEAAPEIYPAGNGDTGYVFSTAPVYFFGDPDLTPNLGDMVLGPANAAAPIAVGSFAVPCGPTAYNCLVPNATYQAYLLEYGGQANHYDWSSGNGKLAIAANDGVFAILWGGGNTTNVIKNFSNADDHGWLAGKIKAYYANPTPVVVH
;
A
#
# COMPACT_ATOMS: atom_id res chain seq x y z
N MET A 1 -62.98 6.29 1.98
CA MET A 1 -63.36 7.52 2.71
C MET A 1 -62.19 8.50 2.51
N LEU A 2 -62.25 9.44 1.55
CA LEU A 2 -62.86 10.79 1.66
C LEU A 2 -62.38 11.50 2.94
N ALA A 3 -61.82 12.71 2.97
CA ALA A 3 -61.64 13.85 2.06
C ALA A 3 -60.51 14.73 2.70
N GLY A 4 -59.93 15.79 2.14
CA GLY A 4 -60.15 16.61 0.96
C GLY A 4 -59.49 17.99 1.16
N CYS A 5 -59.19 18.66 0.03
CA CYS A 5 -59.16 20.12 -0.21
C CYS A 5 -58.13 21.00 0.56
N GLY A 6 -57.47 22.00 -0.04
CA GLY A 6 -57.58 22.62 -1.36
C GLY A 6 -56.76 23.92 -1.40
N GLY A 7 -56.78 24.61 -2.55
CA GLY A 7 -56.39 26.02 -2.66
C GLY A 7 -55.28 26.29 -3.68
N GLY A 8 -55.67 26.69 -4.89
CA GLY A 8 -54.78 27.23 -5.92
C GLY A 8 -54.95 28.75 -6.12
N GLY A 9 -54.08 29.30 -6.97
CA GLY A 9 -54.11 30.67 -7.51
C GLY A 9 -53.28 31.66 -6.68
N THR A 10 -52.39 32.48 -7.24
CA THR A 10 -52.45 33.17 -8.52
C THR A 10 -51.07 33.60 -9.04
N ALA A 11 -51.02 33.77 -10.34
CA ALA A 11 -49.90 34.17 -11.20
C ALA A 11 -49.30 35.55 -10.90
N SER A 12 -48.04 35.73 -11.31
CA SER A 12 -47.66 36.95 -12.05
C SER A 12 -46.63 36.63 -13.12
N SER A 13 -46.89 37.17 -14.30
CA SER A 13 -46.23 37.03 -15.59
C SER A 13 -45.08 38.02 -15.75
N GLY A 14 -44.01 37.63 -16.45
CA GLY A 14 -42.99 38.55 -16.97
C GLY A 14 -42.23 37.91 -18.13
N SER A 15 -42.48 38.41 -19.33
CA SER A 15 -42.04 37.89 -20.63
C SER A 15 -40.62 38.33 -21.03
N ALA A 16 -39.91 37.40 -21.67
CA ALA A 16 -39.05 37.50 -22.86
C ALA A 16 -38.30 38.81 -23.21
N ALA A 17 -36.99 38.68 -23.47
CA ALA A 17 -36.35 38.91 -24.77
C ALA A 17 -34.82 38.71 -24.66
N GLY A 18 -34.25 38.01 -25.65
CA GLY A 18 -32.81 37.74 -25.72
C GLY A 18 -31.99 38.87 -26.35
N SER A 19 -30.68 38.83 -26.13
CA SER A 19 -29.68 39.28 -27.10
C SER A 19 -28.32 38.68 -26.74
N ALA A 20 -27.66 38.09 -27.74
CA ALA A 20 -26.33 37.53 -27.63
C ALA A 20 -25.29 38.62 -27.87
N VAL A 21 -24.25 38.70 -27.02
CA VAL A 21 -22.92 39.22 -27.37
C VAL A 21 -21.85 38.44 -26.59
N SER A 22 -20.82 38.05 -27.34
CA SER A 22 -19.61 37.30 -26.99
C SER A 22 -18.65 38.00 -26.03
N GLY A 23 -17.93 37.22 -25.19
CA GLY A 23 -16.57 37.54 -24.76
C GLY A 23 -16.20 37.16 -23.31
N GLY A 24 -15.40 36.11 -23.15
CA GLY A 24 -14.30 36.04 -22.17
C GLY A 24 -14.57 35.59 -20.72
N GLY A 25 -14.10 34.37 -20.39
CA GLY A 25 -13.32 34.10 -19.16
C GLY A 25 -14.04 33.80 -17.82
N SER A 26 -13.59 32.70 -17.21
CA SER A 26 -13.62 32.36 -15.77
C SER A 26 -14.88 31.75 -15.13
N GLY A 27 -14.65 30.74 -14.30
CA GLY A 27 -15.52 30.41 -13.15
C GLY A 27 -16.21 29.04 -13.20
N SER A 28 -15.46 27.97 -12.89
CA SER A 28 -16.05 26.70 -12.46
C SER A 28 -16.71 26.87 -11.08
N SER A 29 -18.03 26.81 -10.99
CA SER A 29 -18.73 26.55 -9.72
C SER A 29 -19.05 25.06 -9.65
N GLY A 30 -18.24 24.34 -8.88
CA GLY A 30 -18.41 22.92 -8.57
C GLY A 30 -19.75 22.65 -7.89
N GLY A 31 -20.49 21.70 -8.46
CA GLY A 31 -21.58 21.04 -7.75
C GLY A 31 -21.04 20.11 -6.66
N PRO A 32 -21.90 19.58 -5.78
CA PRO A 32 -21.48 18.68 -4.71
C PRO A 32 -20.87 17.44 -5.35
N VAL A 33 -19.61 17.14 -5.01
CA VAL A 33 -18.95 15.88 -5.40
C VAL A 33 -19.73 14.75 -4.75
N ALA A 34 -20.37 13.90 -5.57
CA ALA A 34 -20.91 12.64 -5.11
C ALA A 34 -19.76 11.80 -4.57
N LYS A 35 -19.79 11.50 -3.26
CA LYS A 35 -18.75 10.76 -2.53
C LYS A 35 -18.81 9.26 -2.82
N THR A 36 -17.65 8.62 -2.65
CA THR A 36 -17.41 7.19 -2.39
C THR A 36 -16.89 6.31 -3.56
N ALA A 37 -16.02 6.87 -4.42
CA ALA A 37 -15.05 6.07 -5.18
C ALA A 37 -13.64 6.65 -4.99
N VAL A 38 -12.63 5.80 -4.82
CA VAL A 38 -11.23 6.25 -4.75
C VAL A 38 -10.83 6.81 -6.12
N PRO A 39 -10.36 8.07 -6.23
CA PRO A 39 -10.11 8.70 -7.52
C PRO A 39 -9.15 7.88 -8.40
N GLY A 40 -9.53 7.61 -9.65
CA GLY A 40 -8.67 6.89 -10.61
C GLY A 40 -8.66 5.37 -10.46
N TRP A 41 -9.37 4.80 -9.47
CA TRP A 41 -9.52 3.36 -9.29
C TRP A 41 -10.75 2.81 -10.04
N PRO A 42 -10.76 1.51 -10.40
CA PRO A 42 -11.90 0.91 -11.07
C PRO A 42 -13.15 0.89 -10.19
N ALA A 43 -14.33 0.83 -10.81
CA ALA A 43 -15.61 0.72 -10.13
C ALA A 43 -15.93 -0.72 -9.63
N TYR A 44 -14.91 -1.56 -9.51
CA TYR A 44 -14.97 -2.93 -9.01
C TYR A 44 -13.80 -3.17 -8.04
N ILE A 45 -13.87 -4.19 -7.20
CA ILE A 45 -12.77 -4.52 -6.28
C ILE A 45 -11.51 -4.81 -7.09
N ALA A 46 -10.53 -3.91 -6.99
CA ALA A 46 -9.26 -4.02 -7.68
C ALA A 46 -8.43 -5.17 -7.11
N MET A 47 -7.78 -5.93 -7.98
CA MET A 47 -6.82 -6.96 -7.59
C MET A 47 -5.43 -6.41 -7.82
N GLY A 48 -4.57 -6.49 -6.81
CA GLY A 48 -3.20 -6.06 -6.92
C GLY A 48 -2.22 -7.06 -6.35
N ALA A 49 -0.93 -6.78 -6.52
CA ALA A 49 0.12 -7.72 -6.15
C ALA A 49 1.41 -6.98 -5.76
N ILE A 50 2.28 -7.64 -5.00
CA ILE A 50 3.64 -7.12 -4.78
C ILE A 50 4.52 -7.36 -6.01
N GLY A 51 5.34 -6.38 -6.38
CA GLY A 51 6.22 -6.46 -7.53
C GLY A 51 7.26 -5.36 -7.52
N GLY A 52 8.37 -5.56 -8.19
CA GLY A 52 9.36 -4.52 -8.46
C GLY A 52 9.39 -4.11 -9.93
N PRO A 53 10.30 -3.19 -10.29
CA PRO A 53 10.70 -2.99 -11.67
C PRO A 53 11.19 -4.31 -12.29
N ASP A 54 10.91 -4.51 -13.57
CA ASP A 54 11.37 -5.69 -14.28
C ASP A 54 12.90 -5.68 -14.37
N VAL A 55 13.54 -6.82 -14.07
CA VAL A 55 14.99 -6.99 -14.25
C VAL A 55 15.37 -6.91 -15.73
N THR A 56 14.45 -7.34 -16.61
CA THR A 56 14.59 -7.26 -18.07
C THR A 56 13.31 -6.70 -18.66
N PRO A 57 13.39 -5.74 -19.61
CA PRO A 57 12.18 -5.15 -20.19
C PRO A 57 11.19 -6.20 -20.70
N PRO A 58 9.90 -6.04 -20.41
CA PRO A 58 8.88 -7.02 -20.77
C PRO A 58 8.70 -7.09 -22.29
N THR A 59 8.35 -8.28 -22.77
CA THR A 59 8.15 -8.54 -24.21
C THR A 59 6.75 -9.07 -24.47
N ALA A 60 6.31 -9.05 -25.73
CA ALA A 60 5.00 -9.60 -26.12
C ALA A 60 4.82 -11.10 -25.78
N THR A 61 5.91 -11.82 -25.47
CA THR A 61 5.90 -13.23 -25.06
C THR A 61 6.12 -13.44 -23.56
N SER A 62 6.18 -12.36 -22.77
CA SER A 62 6.27 -12.44 -21.31
C SER A 62 5.09 -13.22 -20.72
N THR A 63 5.38 -14.19 -19.86
CA THR A 63 4.39 -15.06 -19.19
C THR A 63 4.36 -14.86 -17.66
N GLY A 64 5.06 -13.83 -17.19
CA GLY A 64 5.28 -13.51 -15.79
C GLY A 64 6.41 -14.29 -15.13
N GLY A 65 6.85 -13.84 -13.96
CA GLY A 65 8.01 -14.40 -13.24
C GLY A 65 8.73 -13.32 -12.43
N SER A 66 10.07 -13.41 -12.31
CA SER A 66 10.96 -12.48 -11.61
C SER A 66 10.64 -11.00 -11.86
N ASP A 67 9.72 -10.45 -11.05
CA ASP A 67 9.08 -9.13 -11.18
C ASP A 67 8.18 -8.90 -12.42
N ASP A 68 8.26 -9.73 -13.48
CA ASP A 68 7.43 -9.64 -14.69
C ASP A 68 5.95 -10.04 -14.43
N PHE A 69 5.00 -9.15 -14.77
CA PHE A 69 3.54 -9.35 -14.68
C PHE A 69 2.85 -9.73 -16.01
N GLY A 70 3.61 -9.93 -17.08
CA GLY A 70 3.08 -10.28 -18.39
C GLY A 70 2.19 -11.52 -18.34
N GLY A 71 1.16 -11.57 -19.18
CA GLY A 71 0.16 -12.61 -19.14
C GLY A 71 -0.52 -12.83 -17.78
N ARG A 72 -0.32 -11.98 -16.75
CA ARG A 72 -0.86 -12.13 -15.39
C ARG A 72 -1.41 -10.75 -14.94
N PRO A 73 -2.54 -10.30 -15.54
CA PRO A 73 -3.06 -8.95 -15.32
C PRO A 73 -3.43 -8.71 -13.86
N VAL A 74 -3.09 -7.51 -13.38
CA VAL A 74 -3.51 -6.95 -12.09
C VAL A 74 -3.80 -5.45 -12.27
N ASP A 75 -4.67 -4.88 -11.44
CA ASP A 75 -5.04 -3.45 -11.50
C ASP A 75 -3.96 -2.55 -10.89
N VAL A 76 -3.17 -3.07 -9.95
CA VAL A 76 -2.12 -2.33 -9.25
C VAL A 76 -0.99 -3.25 -8.82
N VAL A 77 0.25 -2.76 -8.91
CA VAL A 77 1.42 -3.43 -8.35
C VAL A 77 2.07 -2.51 -7.33
N PHE A 78 2.35 -3.04 -6.14
CA PHE A 78 2.98 -2.28 -5.07
C PHE A 78 4.44 -2.69 -4.82
N LYS A 79 5.27 -1.71 -4.47
CA LYS A 79 6.68 -1.88 -4.08
C LYS A 79 7.03 -0.91 -2.96
N TYR A 80 7.98 -1.31 -2.11
CA TYR A 80 8.56 -0.40 -1.13
C TYR A 80 9.45 0.64 -1.79
N ALA A 81 9.34 1.88 -1.34
CA ALA A 81 10.27 2.95 -1.71
C ALA A 81 11.67 2.67 -1.12
N GLY A 82 12.67 3.31 -1.73
CA GLY A 82 14.07 3.10 -1.37
C GLY A 82 14.63 1.72 -1.76
N VAL A 83 15.79 1.41 -1.20
CA VAL A 83 16.60 0.22 -1.42
C VAL A 83 16.27 -0.87 -0.41
N ASP A 84 16.27 -0.55 0.90
CA ASP A 84 16.08 -1.54 1.96
C ASP A 84 14.60 -1.72 2.31
N GLY A 85 13.72 -0.85 1.79
CA GLY A 85 12.28 -0.91 2.01
C GLY A 85 11.87 -0.65 3.46
N ASN A 86 12.73 0.04 4.22
CA ASN A 86 12.50 0.42 5.60
C ASN A 86 12.51 1.94 5.82
N GLY A 87 12.39 2.71 4.73
CA GLY A 87 12.50 4.17 4.69
C GLY A 87 13.92 4.69 4.56
N ASP A 88 14.92 3.81 4.54
CA ASP A 88 16.34 4.13 4.37
C ASP A 88 16.81 5.31 5.24
N PRO A 89 16.70 5.24 6.58
CA PRO A 89 16.90 6.39 7.46
C PRO A 89 18.22 7.13 7.19
N GLY A 90 18.12 8.40 6.83
CA GLY A 90 19.27 9.24 6.48
C GLY A 90 19.55 9.35 4.98
N VAL A 91 18.76 8.71 4.13
CA VAL A 91 18.85 8.80 2.67
C VAL A 91 17.66 9.61 2.15
N ILE A 92 17.90 10.43 1.11
CA ILE A 92 16.81 10.94 0.26
C ILE A 92 16.72 9.98 -0.90
N ASP A 93 15.72 9.13 -0.91
CA ASP A 93 15.62 8.06 -1.88
C ASP A 93 15.31 8.63 -3.27
N PRO A 94 16.03 8.18 -4.31
CA PRO A 94 15.62 8.48 -5.65
C PRO A 94 14.30 7.74 -5.95
N PRO A 95 13.31 8.38 -6.60
CA PRO A 95 12.03 7.73 -6.94
C PRO A 95 12.17 6.78 -8.14
N THR A 96 13.23 5.97 -8.17
CA THR A 96 13.60 5.07 -9.28
C THR A 96 12.63 3.91 -9.40
N ASN A 97 12.17 3.33 -8.29
CA ASN A 97 11.16 2.27 -8.31
C ASN A 97 9.87 2.77 -8.97
N ALA A 98 9.35 3.94 -8.55
CA ALA A 98 8.16 4.54 -9.16
C ALA A 98 8.35 4.81 -10.66
N TYR A 99 9.49 5.38 -11.06
CA TYR A 99 9.80 5.65 -12.47
C TYR A 99 9.85 4.38 -13.31
N ARG A 100 10.61 3.38 -12.87
CA ARG A 100 10.87 2.15 -13.65
C ARG A 100 9.59 1.32 -13.76
N MET A 101 8.87 1.13 -12.66
CA MET A 101 7.60 0.42 -12.65
C MET A 101 6.56 1.07 -13.57
N THR A 102 6.44 2.41 -13.58
CA THR A 102 5.54 3.09 -14.53
C THR A 102 5.88 2.69 -15.97
N ARG A 103 7.16 2.68 -16.34
CA ARG A 103 7.59 2.37 -17.71
C ARG A 103 7.38 0.90 -18.07
N ASP A 104 7.62 -0.01 -17.14
CA ASP A 104 7.33 -1.43 -17.34
C ASP A 104 5.83 -1.65 -17.53
N PHE A 105 5.00 -0.96 -16.74
CA PHE A 105 3.54 -1.08 -16.84
C PHE A 105 2.91 -0.36 -18.03
N ASP A 106 3.55 0.64 -18.63
CA ASP A 106 3.16 1.14 -19.96
C ASP A 106 3.18 0.01 -21.00
N LEU A 107 4.23 -0.83 -20.96
CA LEU A 107 4.40 -1.97 -21.86
C LEU A 107 3.50 -3.14 -21.47
N LEU A 108 3.49 -3.51 -20.18
CA LEU A 108 2.71 -4.63 -19.66
C LEU A 108 1.22 -4.41 -19.78
N SER A 109 0.71 -3.18 -19.62
CA SER A 109 -0.71 -2.90 -19.81
C SER A 109 -1.17 -3.23 -21.23
N ALA A 110 -0.32 -2.99 -22.23
CA ALA A 110 -0.59 -3.37 -23.61
C ALA A 110 -0.51 -4.89 -23.84
N ILE A 111 0.49 -5.56 -23.24
CA ILE A 111 0.65 -7.03 -23.31
C ILE A 111 -0.55 -7.74 -22.67
N ASN A 112 -0.96 -7.28 -21.50
CA ASN A 112 -2.06 -7.84 -20.73
C ASN A 112 -3.44 -7.39 -21.22
N GLN A 113 -3.50 -6.37 -22.09
CA GLN A 113 -4.72 -5.68 -22.49
C GLN A 113 -5.54 -5.15 -21.30
N HIS A 114 -4.87 -4.85 -20.20
CA HIS A 114 -5.46 -4.50 -18.91
C HIS A 114 -4.66 -3.36 -18.28
N PRO A 115 -5.28 -2.28 -17.81
CA PRO A 115 -4.55 -1.20 -17.19
C PRO A 115 -3.99 -1.60 -15.82
N THR A 116 -2.74 -1.24 -15.55
CA THR A 116 -2.09 -1.42 -14.26
C THR A 116 -1.57 -0.07 -13.75
N ARG A 117 -1.65 0.17 -12.43
CA ARG A 117 -1.04 1.34 -11.77
C ARG A 117 0.07 0.93 -10.81
N VAL A 118 0.92 1.88 -10.44
CA VAL A 118 1.98 1.70 -9.43
C VAL A 118 1.46 2.13 -8.06
N ALA A 119 1.80 1.40 -7.00
CA ALA A 119 1.67 1.87 -5.62
C ALA A 119 3.04 1.82 -4.93
N MET A 120 3.47 2.92 -4.32
CA MET A 120 4.68 2.95 -3.51
C MET A 120 4.32 2.85 -2.03
N VAL A 121 5.00 1.95 -1.32
CA VAL A 121 4.91 1.84 0.14
C VAL A 121 6.02 2.71 0.73
N GLU A 122 5.60 3.74 1.47
CA GLU A 122 6.45 4.82 1.95
C GLU A 122 6.61 4.75 3.46
N TYR A 123 7.85 4.67 3.93
CA TYR A 123 8.18 4.83 5.33
C TYR A 123 8.80 6.19 5.54
N THR A 124 8.01 7.08 6.13
CA THR A 124 8.51 8.32 6.75
C THR A 124 8.79 8.15 8.24
N SER A 125 8.36 7.03 8.81
CA SER A 125 8.80 6.46 10.08
C SER A 125 8.56 4.95 10.09
N GLN A 126 9.59 4.19 10.44
CA GLN A 126 9.60 2.73 10.42
C GLN A 126 9.43 2.13 11.83
N MET A 127 8.44 1.24 11.98
CA MET A 127 8.22 0.44 13.19
C MET A 127 7.92 -1.05 12.95
N SER A 128 8.04 -1.56 11.73
CA SER A 128 7.88 -2.99 11.39
C SER A 128 8.86 -3.91 12.15
N GLY A 129 10.03 -3.39 12.54
CA GLY A 129 11.02 -4.10 13.36
C GLY A 129 10.85 -3.91 14.88
N GLY A 130 9.78 -3.21 15.29
CA GLY A 130 9.55 -2.78 16.67
C GLY A 130 9.75 -1.28 16.85
N PHE A 131 9.59 -0.83 18.10
CA PHE A 131 9.59 0.58 18.44
C PHE A 131 10.95 1.27 18.16
N SER A 132 10.90 2.33 17.35
CA SER A 132 12.01 3.25 17.10
C SER A 132 11.49 4.68 17.00
N LEU A 133 12.29 5.65 17.44
CA LEU A 133 12.01 7.09 17.30
C LEU A 133 12.99 7.80 16.36
N ASP A 134 13.92 7.05 15.76
CA ASP A 134 15.04 7.60 14.99
C ASP A 134 14.57 8.45 13.81
N ASP A 135 13.46 8.04 13.17
CA ASP A 135 12.91 8.72 12.00
C ASP A 135 12.27 10.08 12.31
N PHE A 136 11.98 10.35 13.59
CA PHE A 136 11.48 11.66 14.04
C PHE A 136 12.61 12.64 14.34
N THR A 137 13.87 12.26 14.15
CA THR A 137 15.02 13.15 14.38
C THR A 137 15.27 14.06 13.18
N ASP A 138 15.50 15.35 13.45
CA ASP A 138 15.82 16.34 12.41
C ASP A 138 17.01 17.21 12.80
N GLY A 139 18.21 16.63 12.75
CA GLY A 139 19.43 17.30 13.17
C GLY A 139 20.72 16.60 12.75
N PRO A 140 21.88 17.08 13.22
CA PRO A 140 23.18 16.53 12.85
C PRO A 140 23.34 15.06 13.26
N PRO A 141 24.36 14.34 12.72
CA PRO A 141 24.61 12.94 13.05
C PRO A 141 24.70 12.65 14.55
N GLY A 142 24.27 11.45 14.94
CA GLY A 142 24.29 10.95 16.32
C GLY A 142 22.96 11.04 17.07
N LEU A 143 21.90 11.58 16.44
CA LEU A 143 20.55 11.63 17.03
C LEU A 143 19.75 10.34 16.80
N ALA A 144 19.91 9.69 15.65
CA ALA A 144 19.32 8.38 15.37
C ALA A 144 20.20 7.27 15.97
N ALA A 145 19.66 6.49 16.91
CA ALA A 145 20.41 5.48 17.64
C ALA A 145 20.77 4.26 16.78
N GLY A 146 19.83 3.81 15.94
CA GLY A 146 19.98 2.71 14.99
C GLY A 146 20.82 3.07 13.77
N ASN A 147 20.91 4.35 13.41
CA ASN A 147 21.82 4.84 12.37
C ASN A 147 22.53 6.14 12.76
N PRO A 148 23.58 6.09 13.61
CA PRO A 148 24.24 7.29 14.13
C PRO A 148 24.94 8.15 13.06
N ALA A 149 25.16 7.62 11.86
CA ALA A 149 25.73 8.37 10.75
C ALA A 149 24.69 9.24 10.03
N ALA A 150 23.40 8.89 10.11
CA ALA A 150 22.32 9.61 9.48
C ALA A 150 22.09 10.98 10.13
N SER A 151 21.74 11.97 9.29
CA SER A 151 21.37 13.32 9.73
C SER A 151 20.09 13.79 9.07
N TYR A 152 19.33 14.64 9.77
CA TYR A 152 18.11 15.29 9.29
C TYR A 152 17.10 14.28 8.75
N VAL A 153 16.93 13.15 9.44
CA VAL A 153 16.19 11.97 8.96
C VAL A 153 14.76 12.34 8.58
N MET A 154 14.04 13.06 9.43
CA MET A 154 12.66 13.48 9.16
C MET A 154 12.55 14.36 7.90
N ALA A 155 13.47 15.31 7.69
CA ALA A 155 13.45 16.16 6.51
C ALA A 155 13.78 15.40 5.22
N ARG A 156 14.63 14.37 5.32
CA ARG A 156 14.96 13.48 4.20
C ARG A 156 13.77 12.59 3.85
N HIS A 157 13.08 12.04 4.84
CA HIS A 157 11.82 11.30 4.65
C HIS A 157 10.77 12.14 3.91
N PHE A 158 10.57 13.39 4.32
CA PHE A 158 9.68 14.30 3.59
C PHE A 158 10.16 14.57 2.16
N ALA A 159 11.47 14.64 1.92
CA ALA A 159 12.02 14.82 0.58
C ALA A 159 11.82 13.57 -0.30
N SER A 160 12.03 12.36 0.22
CA SER A 160 11.76 11.09 -0.47
C SER A 160 10.28 10.99 -0.83
N LEU A 161 9.39 11.13 0.16
CA LEU A 161 7.93 11.11 -0.04
C LEU A 161 7.48 12.12 -1.10
N GLY A 162 8.00 13.35 -1.02
CA GLY A 162 7.67 14.39 -1.99
C GLY A 162 8.19 14.07 -3.39
N ALA A 163 9.37 13.44 -3.51
CA ALA A 163 9.93 13.02 -4.78
C ALA A 163 9.09 11.91 -5.44
N ASP A 164 8.68 10.89 -4.69
CA ASP A 164 7.80 9.82 -5.18
C ASP A 164 6.42 10.35 -5.57
N ALA A 165 5.84 11.24 -4.76
CA ALA A 165 4.58 11.92 -5.11
C ALA A 165 4.70 12.69 -6.44
N MET A 166 5.78 13.46 -6.64
CA MET A 166 6.03 14.17 -7.90
C MET A 166 6.21 13.21 -9.08
N GLN A 167 6.95 12.11 -8.88
CA GLN A 167 7.23 11.12 -9.91
C GLN A 167 5.94 10.43 -10.37
N LEU A 168 5.13 9.91 -9.43
CA LEU A 168 3.85 9.26 -9.73
C LEU A 168 2.81 10.21 -10.36
N ALA A 169 2.87 11.50 -10.01
CA ALA A 169 1.99 12.51 -10.59
C ALA A 169 2.38 12.94 -12.01
N SER A 170 3.66 12.93 -12.34
CA SER A 170 4.17 13.44 -13.63
C SER A 170 4.34 12.35 -14.68
N GLU A 171 4.65 11.12 -14.26
CA GLU A 171 4.73 9.94 -15.12
C GLU A 171 3.76 8.86 -14.62
N PRO A 172 2.44 9.01 -14.87
CA PRO A 172 1.48 7.94 -14.68
C PRO A 172 1.64 6.87 -15.77
N VAL A 173 1.11 5.67 -15.50
CA VAL A 173 1.00 4.63 -16.54
C VAL A 173 -0.01 5.10 -17.60
N ARG A 174 0.31 4.93 -18.87
CA ARG A 174 -0.47 5.37 -20.03
C ARG A 174 -0.95 4.16 -20.82
N TYR A 175 -2.25 3.94 -20.82
CA TYR A 175 -2.87 2.86 -21.60
C TYR A 175 -4.15 3.36 -22.27
N ASN A 176 -4.30 3.08 -23.57
CA ASN A 176 -5.46 3.51 -24.37
C ASN A 176 -5.81 5.01 -24.21
N GLN A 177 -4.81 5.89 -24.25
CA GLN A 177 -4.94 7.35 -24.11
C GLN A 177 -5.46 7.81 -22.73
N THR A 178 -5.51 6.92 -21.74
CA THR A 178 -5.87 7.21 -20.34
C THR A 178 -4.63 7.17 -19.46
N ASN A 179 -4.53 8.12 -18.53
CA ASN A 179 -3.51 8.12 -17.49
C ASN A 179 -4.03 7.38 -16.25
N TYR A 180 -3.27 6.41 -15.78
CA TYR A 180 -3.48 5.65 -14.55
C TYR A 180 -2.42 6.10 -13.55
N TYR A 181 -2.79 7.09 -12.74
CA TYR A 181 -1.91 7.62 -11.70
C TYR A 181 -1.71 6.60 -10.58
N GLY A 182 -0.55 6.71 -9.94
CA GLY A 182 -0.16 5.80 -8.88
C GLY A 182 -0.78 6.12 -7.51
N ALA A 183 -0.38 5.31 -6.53
CA ALA A 183 -0.80 5.45 -5.14
C ALA A 183 0.39 5.44 -4.18
N LEU A 184 0.18 5.96 -2.97
CA LEU A 184 1.09 5.90 -1.84
C LEU A 184 0.40 5.18 -0.67
N ILE A 185 1.11 4.23 -0.07
CA ILE A 185 0.70 3.51 1.15
C ILE A 185 1.65 3.92 2.26
N MET A 186 1.13 4.63 3.25
CA MET A 186 1.93 5.35 4.24
C MET A 186 2.17 4.53 5.50
N ASN A 187 3.46 4.45 5.86
CA ASN A 187 4.00 4.02 7.14
C ASN A 187 3.43 2.71 7.70
N PRO A 188 3.65 1.58 7.01
CA PRO A 188 3.26 0.29 7.55
C PRO A 188 3.72 0.07 8.99
N ASP A 189 2.90 -0.63 9.78
CA ASP A 189 3.10 -1.00 11.19
C ASP A 189 3.24 0.15 12.19
N LEU A 190 3.38 1.40 11.74
CA LEU A 190 3.56 2.56 12.61
C LEU A 190 2.35 2.76 13.53
N LEU A 191 1.14 2.84 12.94
CA LEU A 191 -0.10 3.07 13.70
C LEU A 191 -0.36 1.93 14.67
N GLY A 192 -0.30 0.68 14.17
CA GLY A 192 -0.51 -0.52 14.97
C GLY A 192 0.48 -0.64 16.12
N THR A 193 1.78 -0.37 15.89
CA THR A 193 2.80 -0.42 16.94
C THR A 193 2.55 0.61 18.03
N ILE A 194 2.22 1.85 17.64
CA ILE A 194 1.98 2.93 18.59
C ILE A 194 0.76 2.63 19.46
N GLU A 195 -0.33 2.16 18.86
CA GLU A 195 -1.55 1.80 19.59
C GLU A 195 -1.31 0.61 20.52
N GLN A 196 -0.82 -0.51 19.98
CA GLN A 196 -0.64 -1.77 20.71
C GLN A 196 0.22 -1.61 21.95
N ASN A 197 1.27 -0.80 21.84
CA ASN A 197 2.27 -0.62 22.90
C ASN A 197 2.07 0.67 23.71
N ASN A 198 0.97 1.40 23.48
CA ASN A 198 0.62 2.65 24.17
C ASN A 198 1.78 3.69 24.12
N LEU A 199 2.34 3.90 22.92
CA LEU A 199 3.57 4.69 22.73
C LEU A 199 3.32 6.16 22.40
N ILE A 200 2.06 6.60 22.29
CA ILE A 200 1.72 7.93 21.79
C ILE A 200 2.37 9.07 22.58
N ALA A 201 2.56 8.92 23.89
CA ALA A 201 3.25 9.92 24.71
C ALA A 201 4.75 10.04 24.35
N GLN A 202 5.41 8.93 24.01
CA GLN A 202 6.82 8.92 23.61
C GLN A 202 6.99 9.52 22.21
N VAL A 203 6.10 9.17 21.28
CA VAL A 203 6.08 9.74 19.93
C VAL A 203 5.83 11.25 19.98
N ASN A 204 4.85 11.70 20.78
CA ASN A 204 4.60 13.13 20.95
C ASN A 204 5.81 13.87 21.55
N ALA A 205 6.55 13.26 22.46
CA ALA A 205 7.76 13.85 23.02
C ALA A 205 8.91 13.95 22.00
N ALA A 206 8.98 13.02 21.04
CA ALA A 206 9.94 13.04 19.94
C ALA A 206 9.65 14.12 18.89
N LEU A 207 8.43 14.67 18.87
CA LEU A 207 7.96 15.65 17.89
C LEU A 207 7.66 17.02 18.54
N PRO A 208 8.69 17.77 18.98
CA PRO A 208 8.50 19.06 19.62
C PRO A 208 7.97 20.13 18.65
N SER A 209 7.43 21.20 19.21
CA SER A 209 6.90 22.33 18.44
C SER A 209 7.93 22.88 17.45
N GLY A 210 7.54 22.97 16.17
CA GLY A 210 8.37 23.54 15.11
C GLY A 210 9.31 22.55 14.40
N ALA A 211 9.55 21.35 14.95
CA ALA A 211 10.43 20.36 14.32
C ALA A 211 9.89 19.92 12.94
N VAL A 212 8.62 19.50 12.89
CA VAL A 212 7.95 19.11 11.64
C VAL A 212 7.94 20.25 10.62
N ASN A 213 7.64 21.48 11.06
CA ASN A 213 7.62 22.65 10.16
C ASN A 213 9.00 22.94 9.56
N THR A 214 10.07 22.74 10.34
CA THR A 214 11.45 22.92 9.87
C THR A 214 11.79 21.86 8.82
N ALA A 215 11.48 20.60 9.11
CA ALA A 215 11.75 19.49 8.20
C ALA A 215 11.00 19.63 6.86
N VAL A 216 9.73 20.02 6.89
CA VAL A 216 8.94 20.29 5.67
C VAL A 216 9.54 21.44 4.86
N ALA A 217 9.99 22.53 5.52
CA ALA A 217 10.61 23.65 4.83
C ALA A 217 11.92 23.26 4.12
N GLN A 218 12.73 22.40 4.74
CA GLN A 218 13.96 21.87 4.14
C GLN A 218 13.66 20.98 2.92
N ALA A 219 12.67 20.09 3.03
CA ALA A 219 12.23 19.25 1.92
C ALA A 219 11.68 20.08 0.74
N LEU A 220 10.82 21.07 1.01
CA LEU A 220 10.29 21.96 -0.02
C LEU A 220 11.38 22.79 -0.70
N CYS A 221 12.34 23.31 0.07
CA CYS A 221 13.49 24.01 -0.50
C CYS A 221 14.20 23.13 -1.54
N LEU A 222 14.46 21.87 -1.22
CA LEU A 222 15.11 20.94 -2.17
C LEU A 222 14.22 20.66 -3.39
N LEU A 223 12.98 20.23 -3.16
CA LEU A 223 12.12 19.68 -4.20
C LEU A 223 11.56 20.75 -5.16
N THR A 224 11.53 22.02 -4.73
CA THR A 224 10.90 23.10 -5.50
C THR A 224 11.89 24.10 -6.07
N THR A 225 13.15 24.08 -5.64
CA THR A 225 14.20 24.96 -6.17
C THR A 225 14.74 24.42 -7.50
N PRO A 226 14.76 25.22 -8.57
CA PRO A 226 15.42 24.82 -9.81
C PRO A 226 16.94 24.83 -9.69
N HIS A 227 17.56 23.78 -10.21
CA HIS A 227 19.01 23.60 -10.28
C HIS A 227 19.45 23.33 -11.72
N GLY A 228 20.77 23.30 -11.91
CA GLY A 228 21.41 22.81 -13.13
C GLY A 228 22.41 21.71 -12.78
N PHE A 229 22.40 20.62 -13.53
CA PHE A 229 23.34 19.51 -13.35
C PHE A 229 23.95 19.12 -14.69
N THR A 230 25.28 19.02 -14.74
CA THR A 230 26.01 18.58 -15.94
C THR A 230 26.56 17.19 -15.72
N VAL A 231 26.20 16.24 -16.58
CA VAL A 231 26.74 14.88 -16.50
C VAL A 231 28.15 14.88 -17.06
N ILE A 232 29.16 14.68 -16.21
CA ILE A 232 30.58 14.72 -16.64
C ILE A 232 31.10 13.31 -16.97
N THR A 233 30.54 12.30 -16.32
CA THR A 233 30.95 10.89 -16.47
C THR A 233 29.74 10.00 -16.65
N ASP A 234 29.88 8.99 -17.50
CA ASP A 234 28.92 7.91 -17.61
C ASP A 234 29.22 6.81 -16.57
N PRO A 235 28.21 6.33 -15.81
CA PRO A 235 28.39 5.20 -14.89
C PRO A 235 28.90 3.90 -15.56
N ASN A 236 28.65 3.69 -16.86
CA ASN A 236 29.21 2.55 -17.60
C ASN A 236 30.63 2.82 -18.16
N GLY A 237 31.21 4.00 -17.92
CA GLY A 237 32.50 4.40 -18.47
C GLY A 237 32.49 4.74 -19.96
N ASN A 238 31.32 4.83 -20.60
CA ASN A 238 31.16 5.24 -21.99
C ASN A 238 31.18 6.77 -22.11
N SER A 239 32.34 7.33 -22.43
CA SER A 239 32.52 8.77 -22.65
C SER A 239 31.77 9.34 -23.86
N THR A 240 31.18 8.50 -24.71
CA THR A 240 30.40 8.91 -25.89
C THR A 240 28.89 8.82 -25.68
N ALA A 241 28.43 8.46 -24.48
CA ALA A 241 27.02 8.36 -24.19
C ALA A 241 26.31 9.72 -24.40
N PRO A 242 25.08 9.74 -24.95
CA PRO A 242 24.44 10.96 -25.43
C PRO A 242 24.07 11.97 -24.33
N TYR A 243 24.14 11.57 -23.06
CA TYR A 243 23.93 12.44 -21.89
C TYR A 243 25.23 13.05 -21.36
N VAL A 244 26.42 12.52 -21.69
CA VAL A 244 27.70 13.05 -21.21
C VAL A 244 27.97 14.42 -21.83
N GLY A 245 28.37 15.38 -20.99
CA GLY A 245 28.59 16.78 -21.34
C GLY A 245 27.31 17.62 -21.43
N ARG A 246 26.12 17.02 -21.28
CA ARG A 246 24.84 17.76 -21.28
C ARG A 246 24.54 18.32 -19.90
N THR A 247 23.99 19.53 -19.90
CA THR A 247 23.40 20.17 -18.71
C THR A 247 21.89 20.00 -18.75
N PHE A 248 21.34 19.44 -17.68
CA PHE A 248 19.91 19.35 -17.40
C PHE A 248 19.53 20.43 -16.40
N SER A 249 18.29 20.91 -16.45
CA SER A 249 17.83 21.98 -15.56
C SER A 249 16.37 21.78 -15.15
N GLY A 250 16.04 22.21 -13.93
CA GLY A 250 14.72 22.00 -13.33
C GLY A 250 14.85 21.68 -11.85
N THR A 251 13.75 21.26 -11.22
CA THR A 251 13.81 20.65 -9.87
C THR A 251 14.60 19.34 -9.90
N PRO A 252 15.01 18.78 -8.75
CA PRO A 252 15.67 17.47 -8.72
C PRO A 252 14.89 16.41 -9.52
N VAL A 253 13.63 16.14 -9.21
CA VAL A 253 12.83 15.14 -9.93
C VAL A 253 12.77 15.41 -11.45
N GLN A 254 12.65 16.67 -11.88
CA GLN A 254 12.65 17.02 -13.31
C GLN A 254 14.00 16.76 -13.99
N ILE A 255 15.12 17.01 -13.30
CA ILE A 255 16.45 16.71 -13.83
C ILE A 255 16.62 15.19 -13.97
N LEU A 256 16.21 14.43 -12.95
CA LEU A 256 16.23 12.97 -12.98
C LEU A 256 15.47 12.44 -14.21
N GLN A 257 14.23 12.88 -14.41
CA GLN A 257 13.41 12.45 -15.54
C GLN A 257 14.04 12.77 -16.90
N GLN A 258 14.65 13.95 -17.04
CA GLN A 258 15.35 14.32 -18.27
C GLN A 258 16.61 13.47 -18.50
N MET A 259 17.35 13.15 -17.44
CA MET A 259 18.52 12.27 -17.51
C MET A 259 18.13 10.86 -17.94
N LEU A 260 17.12 10.27 -17.30
CA LEU A 260 16.63 8.93 -17.62
C LEU A 260 16.05 8.88 -19.05
N SER A 261 15.31 9.91 -19.47
CA SER A 261 14.81 10.04 -20.85
C SER A 261 15.94 10.19 -21.88
N ALA A 262 17.10 10.71 -21.47
CA ALA A 262 18.30 10.78 -22.31
C ALA A 262 19.09 9.45 -22.33
N GLY A 263 18.65 8.42 -21.59
CA GLY A 263 19.27 7.11 -21.50
C GLY A 263 20.30 6.97 -20.39
N TYR A 264 20.33 7.87 -19.40
CA TYR A 264 21.18 7.71 -18.21
C TYR A 264 20.81 6.41 -17.47
N PRO A 265 21.80 5.62 -17.01
CA PRO A 265 21.53 4.30 -16.43
C PRO A 265 20.85 4.42 -15.08
N GLU A 266 19.57 4.07 -15.02
CA GLU A 266 18.75 4.10 -13.79
C GLU A 266 19.35 3.33 -12.61
N TRP A 267 19.94 2.16 -12.87
CA TRP A 267 20.54 1.31 -11.82
C TRP A 267 21.68 2.00 -11.05
N SER A 268 22.32 3.04 -11.62
CA SER A 268 23.43 3.70 -10.92
C SER A 268 22.93 4.47 -9.70
N LEU A 269 21.69 4.96 -9.74
CA LEU A 269 21.05 5.76 -8.69
C LEU A 269 20.75 4.93 -7.43
N ASP A 270 20.52 3.63 -7.60
CA ASP A 270 20.32 2.68 -6.51
C ASP A 270 21.63 2.38 -5.76
N GLY A 271 22.78 2.84 -6.28
CA GLY A 271 24.09 2.71 -5.65
C GLY A 271 24.58 4.00 -4.98
N GLY A 272 25.26 3.89 -3.84
CA GLY A 272 25.73 5.02 -3.04
C GLY A 272 26.85 5.89 -3.62
N ASN A 273 27.15 5.81 -4.92
CA ASN A 273 28.24 6.56 -5.57
C ASN A 273 27.80 7.39 -6.79
N ASP A 274 26.52 7.39 -7.15
CA ASP A 274 26.05 8.20 -8.27
C ASP A 274 26.26 9.71 -8.00
N PRO A 275 26.82 10.47 -8.97
CA PRO A 275 27.14 11.89 -8.81
C PRO A 275 25.91 12.80 -8.71
N TYR A 276 24.77 12.36 -9.23
CA TYR A 276 23.56 13.15 -9.28
C TYR A 276 22.65 12.90 -8.09
N TRP A 277 22.19 11.66 -7.92
CA TRP A 277 21.29 11.21 -6.86
C TRP A 277 21.64 9.76 -6.53
N ASN A 278 21.89 9.46 -5.25
CA ASN A 278 22.34 8.14 -4.82
C ASN A 278 21.63 7.68 -3.55
N SER A 279 21.76 6.39 -3.22
CA SER A 279 21.24 5.74 -2.01
C SER A 279 22.22 5.70 -0.83
N GLY A 280 23.29 6.50 -0.88
CA GLY A 280 24.26 6.55 0.22
C GLY A 280 23.69 7.31 1.42
N ILE A 281 24.07 6.93 2.66
CA ILE A 281 23.71 7.71 3.85
C ILE A 281 24.13 9.17 3.68
N ASP A 282 23.22 10.08 4.02
CA ASP A 282 23.28 11.52 3.79
C ASP A 282 23.34 11.95 2.31
N ASN A 283 23.09 11.03 1.38
CA ASN A 283 23.36 11.12 -0.06
C ASN A 283 24.82 11.48 -0.39
N ARG A 284 25.75 10.97 0.41
CA ARG A 284 27.20 11.17 0.25
C ARG A 284 27.77 10.35 -0.92
N ILE A 285 28.91 10.79 -1.44
CA ILE A 285 29.76 10.04 -2.35
C ILE A 285 31.10 9.85 -1.65
N GLY A 286 31.28 8.67 -1.07
CA GLY A 286 32.40 8.42 -0.16
C GLY A 286 32.39 9.34 1.07
N ALA A 287 33.56 9.54 1.68
CA ALA A 287 33.65 10.19 2.98
C ALA A 287 33.49 11.72 2.97
N SER A 288 33.82 12.40 1.86
CA SER A 288 34.01 13.86 1.83
C SER A 288 33.21 14.61 0.77
N ALA A 289 32.48 13.90 -0.10
CA ALA A 289 31.66 14.51 -1.13
C ALA A 289 30.18 14.12 -0.96
N TYR A 290 29.31 14.87 -1.61
CA TYR A 290 27.89 14.57 -1.75
C TYR A 290 27.54 14.47 -3.23
N SER A 291 26.48 13.73 -3.53
CA SER A 291 25.75 13.88 -4.79
C SER A 291 25.23 15.31 -4.95
N ALA A 292 24.81 15.66 -6.17
CA ALA A 292 24.20 16.95 -6.43
C ALA A 292 23.00 17.19 -5.52
N VAL A 293 22.10 16.20 -5.39
CA VAL A 293 20.94 16.25 -4.49
C VAL A 293 21.37 16.41 -3.04
N GLY A 294 22.37 15.65 -2.57
CA GLY A 294 22.91 15.79 -1.22
C GLY A 294 23.47 17.20 -0.94
N GLN A 295 24.23 17.78 -1.88
CA GLN A 295 24.75 19.16 -1.73
C GLN A 295 23.63 20.20 -1.66
N TRP A 296 22.61 20.07 -2.50
CA TRP A 296 21.48 21.00 -2.51
C TRP A 296 20.68 20.89 -1.20
N PHE A 297 20.48 19.69 -0.68
CA PHE A 297 19.83 19.48 0.60
C PHE A 297 20.62 20.09 1.77
N VAL A 298 21.95 19.93 1.81
CA VAL A 298 22.83 20.59 2.80
C VAL A 298 22.66 22.12 2.77
N SER A 299 22.47 22.70 1.58
CA SER A 299 22.20 24.14 1.45
C SER A 299 20.82 24.51 2.01
N CYS A 300 19.81 23.67 1.77
CA CYS A 300 18.45 23.85 2.29
C CYS A 300 18.35 23.70 3.81
N ILE A 301 19.19 22.87 4.44
CA ILE A 301 19.30 22.80 5.90
C ILE A 301 19.70 24.17 6.48
N GLN A 302 20.66 24.85 5.84
CA GLN A 302 21.18 26.13 6.33
C GLN A 302 20.22 27.30 6.04
N ASN A 303 19.50 27.23 4.93
CA ASN A 303 18.56 28.26 4.49
C ASN A 303 17.39 27.63 3.71
N PRO A 304 16.33 27.17 4.39
CA PRO A 304 15.20 26.47 3.76
C PRO A 304 14.25 27.44 3.05
N ALA A 305 14.74 28.10 2.00
CA ALA A 305 13.97 29.05 1.21
C ALA A 305 13.20 28.35 0.09
N TYR A 306 11.91 28.62 -0.02
CA TYR A 306 11.04 28.17 -1.10
C TYR A 306 9.96 29.22 -1.39
N ASP A 307 9.22 29.07 -2.48
CA ASP A 307 8.11 29.97 -2.83
C ASP A 307 6.90 29.71 -1.90
N THR A 308 6.83 30.47 -0.80
CA THR A 308 5.75 30.37 0.19
C THR A 308 4.39 30.85 -0.32
N THR A 309 4.37 31.62 -1.41
CA THR A 309 3.13 32.01 -2.10
C THR A 309 2.56 30.86 -2.92
N ARG A 310 3.42 30.07 -3.57
CA ARG A 310 3.00 28.88 -4.32
C ARG A 310 2.72 27.69 -3.41
N TYR A 311 3.49 27.53 -2.34
CA TYR A 311 3.38 26.43 -1.38
C TYR A 311 3.07 27.00 0.01
N PRO A 312 1.81 27.39 0.29
CA PRO A 312 1.43 27.97 1.57
C PRO A 312 1.35 26.89 2.65
N VAL A 313 2.49 26.59 3.27
CA VAL A 313 2.60 25.61 4.35
C VAL A 313 1.81 26.09 5.58
N PRO A 314 0.86 25.30 6.09
CA PRO A 314 0.20 25.61 7.35
C PRO A 314 1.17 25.36 8.51
N ASN A 315 0.95 26.02 9.64
CA ASN A 315 1.73 25.71 10.84
C ASN A 315 1.24 24.39 11.46
N PHE A 316 2.03 23.33 11.33
CA PHE A 316 1.73 22.04 11.94
C PHE A 316 1.95 22.10 13.46
N PRO A 317 1.02 21.56 14.28
CA PRO A 317 1.20 21.49 15.73
C PRO A 317 2.35 20.54 16.12
N ALA A 318 2.78 20.61 17.38
CA ALA A 318 3.65 19.59 17.95
C ALA A 318 2.93 18.24 18.07
N GLY A 319 3.69 17.16 18.09
CA GLY A 319 3.17 15.80 18.28
C GLY A 319 2.80 15.07 16.99
N PHE A 320 2.28 13.85 17.17
CA PHE A 320 2.05 12.87 16.12
C PHE A 320 1.10 13.36 15.04
N GLU A 321 -0.06 13.91 15.41
CA GLU A 321 -1.02 14.47 14.44
C GLU A 321 -0.41 15.56 13.56
N GLY A 322 0.47 16.42 14.12
CA GLY A 322 1.15 17.45 13.32
C GLY A 322 2.06 16.86 12.25
N TRP A 323 2.71 15.73 12.56
CA TRP A 323 3.53 14.98 11.62
C TRP A 323 2.70 14.21 10.58
N VAL A 324 1.58 13.59 10.98
CA VAL A 324 0.63 12.94 10.05
C VAL A 324 0.05 13.96 9.06
N ALA A 325 -0.39 15.12 9.57
CA ALA A 325 -0.91 16.21 8.74
C ALA A 325 0.15 16.75 7.76
N ALA A 326 1.42 16.80 8.16
CA ALA A 326 2.51 17.24 7.30
C ALA A 326 2.81 16.28 6.15
N ASN A 327 2.80 14.97 6.40
CA ASN A 327 2.94 13.94 5.36
C ASN A 327 1.86 14.05 4.30
N ASN A 328 0.61 14.15 4.75
CA ASN A 328 -0.54 14.37 3.88
C ASN A 328 -0.42 15.67 3.08
N TRP A 329 -0.06 16.76 3.74
CA TRP A 329 0.06 18.07 3.11
C TRP A 329 1.14 18.09 2.04
N ILE A 330 2.33 17.53 2.29
CA ILE A 330 3.43 17.56 1.32
C ILE A 330 3.09 16.78 0.04
N VAL A 331 2.42 15.63 0.19
CA VAL A 331 1.90 14.87 -0.96
C VAL A 331 0.95 15.75 -1.76
N ARG A 332 -0.04 16.40 -1.15
CA ARG A 332 -1.01 17.24 -1.88
C ARG A 332 -0.41 18.51 -2.47
N ALA A 333 0.60 19.08 -1.82
CA ALA A 333 1.29 20.26 -2.31
C ALA A 333 2.07 19.96 -3.60
N LEU A 334 2.59 18.74 -3.74
CA LEU A 334 3.45 18.31 -4.85
C LEU A 334 2.72 17.44 -5.90
N ALA A 335 1.65 16.77 -5.49
CA ALA A 335 0.76 15.93 -6.29
C ALA A 335 -0.70 16.23 -5.94
N PRO A 336 -1.35 17.16 -6.66
CA PRO A 336 -2.71 17.58 -6.37
C PRO A 336 -3.72 16.41 -6.40
N HIS A 337 -4.83 16.55 -5.66
CA HIS A 337 -5.93 15.59 -5.70
C HIS A 337 -6.36 15.25 -7.14
N GLY A 338 -6.65 13.97 -7.37
CA GLY A 338 -6.98 13.43 -8.70
C GLY A 338 -5.78 13.00 -9.53
N THR A 339 -4.55 13.18 -9.02
CA THR A 339 -3.35 12.51 -9.55
C THR A 339 -3.01 11.32 -8.66
N VAL A 340 -2.19 11.49 -7.63
CA VAL A 340 -1.77 10.41 -6.74
C VAL A 340 -2.79 10.18 -5.64
N THR A 341 -3.19 8.93 -5.41
CA THR A 341 -4.01 8.56 -4.25
C THR A 341 -3.13 8.18 -3.06
N VAL A 342 -3.51 8.54 -1.83
CA VAL A 342 -2.72 8.23 -0.63
C VAL A 342 -3.59 7.57 0.44
N GLY A 343 -3.05 6.57 1.13
CA GLY A 343 -3.71 5.96 2.27
C GLY A 343 -2.75 5.58 3.38
N TRP A 344 -3.28 5.49 4.60
CA TRP A 344 -2.54 5.09 5.79
C TRP A 344 -2.82 3.63 6.14
N GLN A 345 -1.85 2.97 6.77
CA GLN A 345 -1.95 1.56 7.09
C GLN A 345 -2.02 1.31 8.60
N ASP A 346 -2.84 0.32 8.96
CA ASP A 346 -2.90 -0.25 10.30
C ASP A 346 -3.04 -1.79 10.24
N ASN A 347 -2.87 -2.45 11.37
CA ASN A 347 -2.79 -3.90 11.46
C ASN A 347 -3.92 -4.49 12.28
N ILE A 348 -4.32 -5.72 11.95
CA ILE A 348 -5.29 -6.48 12.76
C ILE A 348 -4.84 -6.74 14.20
N TRP A 349 -3.56 -6.53 14.51
CA TRP A 349 -2.96 -6.76 15.81
C TRP A 349 -2.77 -5.50 16.65
N ALA A 350 -3.18 -4.33 16.14
CA ALA A 350 -3.12 -3.04 16.83
C ALA A 350 -3.71 -3.08 18.25
N VAL A 351 -4.75 -3.89 18.47
CA VAL A 351 -5.41 -4.10 19.77
C VAL A 351 -4.92 -5.38 20.45
N GLY A 352 -3.63 -5.40 20.81
CA GLY A 352 -3.03 -6.51 21.56
C GLY A 352 -2.50 -7.64 20.68
N SER A 353 -3.32 -8.51 20.10
CA SER A 353 -2.85 -9.62 19.24
C SER A 353 -3.85 -9.97 18.15
N GLY A 354 -3.41 -10.58 17.05
CA GLY A 354 -4.33 -11.05 16.00
C GLY A 354 -5.32 -12.14 16.39
N PHE A 355 -5.12 -12.86 17.51
CA PHE A 355 -5.91 -14.05 17.84
C PHE A 355 -7.41 -13.80 18.06
N TRP A 356 -7.83 -12.54 18.24
CA TRP A 356 -9.24 -12.19 18.35
C TRP A 356 -10.05 -12.58 17.11
N VAL A 357 -9.44 -12.55 15.91
CA VAL A 357 -10.11 -12.91 14.65
C VAL A 357 -10.59 -14.35 14.66
N HIS A 358 -9.94 -15.25 15.41
CA HIS A 358 -10.32 -16.66 15.44
C HIS A 358 -11.48 -16.98 16.38
N GLN A 359 -11.99 -16.00 17.12
CA GLN A 359 -13.06 -16.21 18.10
C GLN A 359 -14.44 -16.27 17.45
N THR A 360 -15.44 -16.81 18.17
CA THR A 360 -16.85 -16.73 17.76
C THR A 360 -17.43 -15.41 18.26
N LEU A 361 -17.49 -14.43 17.37
CA LEU A 361 -17.87 -13.06 17.69
C LEU A 361 -19.14 -12.67 16.94
N SER A 362 -20.02 -11.94 17.63
CA SER A 362 -21.04 -11.11 16.98
C SER A 362 -20.41 -9.82 16.42
N ALA A 363 -21.09 -9.18 15.48
CA ALA A 363 -20.64 -7.89 14.92
C ALA A 363 -20.36 -6.84 16.02
N SER A 364 -21.19 -6.78 17.07
CA SER A 364 -20.96 -5.88 18.21
C SER A 364 -19.73 -6.22 19.06
N GLN A 365 -19.34 -7.51 19.12
CA GLN A 365 -18.12 -7.90 19.81
C GLN A 365 -16.89 -7.59 18.97
N VAL A 366 -16.95 -7.75 17.64
CA VAL A 366 -15.90 -7.28 16.73
C VAL A 366 -15.67 -5.78 16.91
N ALA A 367 -16.75 -4.98 16.96
CA ALA A 367 -16.67 -3.55 17.22
C ALA A 367 -15.93 -3.24 18.53
N ALA A 368 -16.38 -3.83 19.63
CA ALA A 368 -15.85 -3.55 20.96
C ALA A 368 -14.39 -4.00 21.14
N ILE A 369 -13.99 -5.10 20.50
CA ILE A 369 -12.62 -5.65 20.61
C ILE A 369 -11.65 -4.88 19.73
N TYR A 370 -12.04 -4.53 18.51
CA TYR A 370 -11.13 -4.00 17.50
C TYR A 370 -11.53 -2.65 16.93
N ALA A 371 -12.69 -2.55 16.28
CA ALA A 371 -13.00 -1.37 15.47
C ALA A 371 -13.16 -0.09 16.31
N ASP A 372 -13.79 -0.17 17.49
CA ASP A 372 -14.01 0.97 18.37
C ASP A 372 -12.71 1.46 19.03
N PRO A 373 -11.80 0.60 19.55
CA PRO A 373 -10.47 1.03 19.98
C PRO A 373 -9.67 1.73 18.88
N VAL A 374 -9.52 1.10 17.71
CA VAL A 374 -8.72 1.64 16.59
C VAL A 374 -9.27 2.99 16.14
N ALA A 375 -10.59 3.07 15.88
CA ALA A 375 -11.21 4.32 15.47
C ALA A 375 -11.03 5.43 16.51
N ARG A 376 -11.19 5.14 17.81
CA ARG A 376 -10.97 6.13 18.86
C ARG A 376 -9.50 6.55 18.96
N PHE A 377 -8.56 5.63 18.80
CA PHE A 377 -7.13 5.94 18.81
C PHE A 377 -6.79 6.90 17.66
N LEU A 378 -7.22 6.59 16.44
CA LEU A 378 -6.98 7.40 15.26
C LEU A 378 -7.65 8.78 15.38
N GLN A 379 -8.93 8.85 15.74
CA GLN A 379 -9.64 10.12 15.92
C GLN A 379 -9.01 11.03 16.99
N ALA A 380 -8.43 10.45 18.05
CA ALA A 380 -7.82 11.20 19.12
C ALA A 380 -6.38 11.66 18.81
N ASN A 381 -5.61 10.84 18.09
CA ASN A 381 -4.15 11.00 18.01
C ASN A 381 -3.62 11.23 16.59
N ALA A 382 -4.37 10.85 15.57
CA ALA A 382 -4.01 10.95 14.16
C ALA A 382 -5.23 11.17 13.23
N PRO A 383 -6.16 12.10 13.51
CA PRO A 383 -7.37 12.28 12.69
C PRO A 383 -7.05 12.56 11.22
N SER A 384 -5.91 13.20 10.90
CA SER A 384 -5.50 13.39 9.50
C SER A 384 -5.24 12.07 8.76
N ALA A 385 -4.99 10.95 9.44
CA ALA A 385 -4.80 9.64 8.80
C ALA A 385 -6.11 8.97 8.35
N ILE A 386 -7.28 9.49 8.76
CA ILE A 386 -8.60 8.88 8.48
C ILE A 386 -9.66 9.85 7.97
N ASP A 387 -9.46 11.17 8.08
CA ASP A 387 -10.46 12.14 7.68
C ASP A 387 -10.37 12.48 6.18
N ILE A 388 -11.13 11.74 5.38
CA ILE A 388 -11.27 11.95 3.93
C ILE A 388 -11.99 13.25 3.55
N THR A 389 -12.51 14.00 4.53
CA THR A 389 -13.21 15.27 4.27
C THR A 389 -12.25 16.46 4.22
N LEU A 390 -11.02 16.28 4.72
CA LEU A 390 -9.98 17.29 4.66
C LEU A 390 -9.47 17.45 3.22
N ALA A 391 -9.14 18.67 2.82
CA ALA A 391 -8.52 18.96 1.52
C ALA A 391 -7.12 18.35 1.36
N THR A 392 -6.51 17.93 2.47
CA THR A 392 -5.27 17.16 2.50
C THR A 392 -5.47 15.75 3.05
N GLY A 393 -6.72 15.31 3.20
CA GLY A 393 -7.01 13.99 3.74
C GLY A 393 -6.51 12.86 2.83
N PRO A 394 -6.42 11.64 3.38
CA PRO A 394 -6.18 10.45 2.59
C PRO A 394 -7.38 10.15 1.69
N ASP A 395 -7.17 9.29 0.70
CA ASP A 395 -8.24 8.77 -0.17
C ASP A 395 -8.75 7.40 0.29
N PHE A 396 -7.95 6.67 1.07
CA PHE A 396 -8.28 5.33 1.56
C PHE A 396 -7.51 4.97 2.84
N PHE A 397 -7.88 3.85 3.46
CA PHE A 397 -7.17 3.24 4.58
C PHE A 397 -6.82 1.78 4.27
N VAL A 398 -5.73 1.29 4.86
CA VAL A 398 -5.13 0.00 4.51
C VAL A 398 -5.06 -0.89 5.74
N PHE A 399 -5.42 -2.16 5.60
CA PHE A 399 -5.29 -3.15 6.68
C PHE A 399 -4.38 -4.30 6.29
N ASP A 400 -3.31 -4.50 7.05
CA ASP A 400 -2.46 -5.69 6.97
C ASP A 400 -3.02 -6.82 7.84
N ARG A 401 -2.97 -8.03 7.26
CA ARG A 401 -3.40 -9.29 7.88
C ARG A 401 -2.28 -10.04 8.60
N TYR A 402 -0.98 -9.78 8.35
CA TYR A 402 0.26 -10.33 8.97
C TYR A 402 1.37 -10.66 7.94
N GLU A 403 1.19 -10.35 6.66
CA GLU A 403 2.14 -10.70 5.58
C GLU A 403 2.71 -12.14 5.66
N MET A 404 1.85 -13.13 5.91
CA MET A 404 2.26 -14.53 5.96
C MET A 404 1.20 -15.46 5.39
N ASP A 405 1.65 -16.49 4.66
CA ASP A 405 0.85 -17.68 4.36
C ASP A 405 0.49 -18.41 5.67
N ASP A 406 -0.67 -19.07 5.68
CA ASP A 406 -1.22 -19.75 6.86
C ASP A 406 -0.27 -20.85 7.37
N SER A 407 0.47 -21.48 6.44
CA SER A 407 1.47 -22.50 6.75
C SER A 407 2.69 -21.98 7.51
N ALA A 408 3.05 -20.70 7.38
CA ALA A 408 4.37 -20.19 7.76
C ALA A 408 4.54 -19.97 9.27
N ALA A 409 3.55 -19.37 9.94
CA ALA A 409 3.64 -19.04 11.35
C ALA A 409 2.31 -19.19 12.11
N PRO A 410 1.77 -20.41 12.28
CA PRO A 410 0.52 -20.62 13.03
C PRO A 410 0.52 -20.05 14.46
N ALA A 411 1.68 -19.88 15.08
CA ALA A 411 1.80 -19.26 16.41
C ALA A 411 1.51 -17.74 16.40
N ALA A 412 1.43 -17.11 15.23
CA ALA A 412 1.17 -15.69 15.03
C ALA A 412 -0.25 -15.41 14.49
N ALA A 413 -1.23 -16.28 14.81
CA ALA A 413 -2.64 -16.11 14.40
C ALA A 413 -2.88 -16.15 12.87
N THR A 414 -2.08 -16.91 12.12
CA THR A 414 -2.15 -16.95 10.65
C THR A 414 -3.06 -18.05 10.08
N LEU A 415 -3.56 -19.01 10.88
CA LEU A 415 -4.49 -20.04 10.36
C LEU A 415 -5.92 -19.50 10.31
N TYR A 416 -6.32 -18.88 9.21
CA TYR A 416 -7.68 -18.37 9.08
C TYR A 416 -8.62 -19.47 8.61
N ASN A 417 -9.81 -19.58 9.22
CA ASN A 417 -10.95 -20.24 8.59
C ASN A 417 -11.97 -19.18 8.14
N ALA A 418 -13.11 -19.61 7.60
CA ALA A 418 -14.14 -18.69 7.11
C ALA A 418 -14.65 -17.70 8.17
N ARG A 419 -14.75 -18.12 9.43
CA ARG A 419 -15.13 -17.24 10.54
C ARG A 419 -14.07 -16.17 10.81
N SER A 420 -12.79 -16.53 10.72
CA SER A 420 -11.69 -15.57 10.88
C SER A 420 -11.72 -14.48 9.81
N TRP A 421 -11.96 -14.86 8.56
CA TRP A 421 -12.14 -13.90 7.48
C TRP A 421 -13.38 -13.03 7.65
N ASP A 422 -14.52 -13.59 8.07
CA ASP A 422 -15.72 -12.80 8.36
C ASP A 422 -15.49 -11.77 9.48
N ASN A 423 -14.79 -12.16 10.54
CA ASN A 423 -14.43 -11.24 11.62
C ASN A 423 -13.49 -10.13 11.13
N TYR A 424 -12.52 -10.46 10.28
CA TYR A 424 -11.61 -9.48 9.66
C TYR A 424 -12.36 -8.48 8.77
N LEU A 425 -13.20 -8.95 7.84
CA LEU A 425 -14.00 -8.08 6.97
C LEU A 425 -14.96 -7.20 7.79
N SER A 426 -15.63 -7.79 8.79
CA SER A 426 -16.50 -7.04 9.69
C SER A 426 -15.74 -5.96 10.46
N ALA A 427 -14.50 -6.21 10.89
CA ALA A 427 -13.71 -5.24 11.62
C ALA A 427 -13.30 -4.07 10.73
N VAL A 428 -12.72 -4.33 9.56
CA VAL A 428 -12.27 -3.26 8.66
C VAL A 428 -13.46 -2.43 8.15
N GLY A 429 -14.60 -3.06 7.85
CA GLY A 429 -15.81 -2.35 7.46
C GLY A 429 -16.41 -1.51 8.59
N GLN A 430 -16.30 -1.96 9.85
CA GLN A 430 -16.73 -1.14 10.99
C GLN A 430 -15.77 0.04 11.24
N VAL A 431 -14.46 -0.13 11.06
CA VAL A 431 -13.52 1.00 11.10
C VAL A 431 -13.82 2.00 9.98
N SER A 432 -14.10 1.52 8.76
CA SER A 432 -14.52 2.36 7.63
C SER A 432 -15.73 3.22 8.00
N ARG A 433 -16.83 2.59 8.42
CA ARG A 433 -18.09 3.29 8.80
C ARG A 433 -17.90 4.27 9.95
N SER A 434 -17.07 3.94 10.93
CA SER A 434 -16.76 4.83 12.06
C SER A 434 -15.95 6.07 11.66
N ASN A 435 -15.33 6.06 10.47
CA ASN A 435 -14.48 7.12 9.96
C ASN A 435 -14.95 7.62 8.58
N HIS A 436 -16.23 7.96 8.50
CA HIS A 436 -16.85 8.58 7.32
C HIS A 436 -16.83 7.73 6.05
N ASP A 437 -16.99 6.41 6.22
CA ASP A 437 -17.02 5.44 5.12
C ASP A 437 -15.74 5.50 4.26
N ILE A 438 -14.59 5.68 4.93
CA ILE A 438 -13.28 5.68 4.27
C ILE A 438 -13.06 4.36 3.50
N PRO A 439 -12.72 4.41 2.21
CA PRO A 439 -12.49 3.20 1.42
C PRO A 439 -11.35 2.34 1.98
N ILE A 440 -11.51 1.02 1.93
CA ILE A 440 -10.56 0.06 2.51
C ILE A 440 -9.79 -0.69 1.43
N MET A 441 -8.48 -0.75 1.60
CA MET A 441 -7.60 -1.66 0.89
C MET A 441 -7.16 -2.79 1.83
N LEU A 442 -7.36 -4.04 1.42
CA LEU A 442 -6.77 -5.18 2.11
C LEU A 442 -5.35 -5.37 1.57
N TRP A 443 -4.36 -5.46 2.44
CA TRP A 443 -2.96 -5.46 2.05
C TRP A 443 -2.21 -6.65 2.62
N GLN A 444 -1.21 -7.10 1.85
CA GLN A 444 -0.40 -8.28 2.12
C GLN A 444 -1.22 -9.55 2.41
N ILE A 445 -2.26 -9.72 1.59
CA ILE A 445 -3.12 -10.90 1.65
C ILE A 445 -2.40 -12.07 0.97
N PRO A 446 -2.27 -13.23 1.62
CA PRO A 446 -1.54 -14.35 1.04
C PRO A 446 -2.16 -14.87 -0.25
N GLY A 447 -1.29 -15.23 -1.20
CA GLY A 447 -1.68 -15.65 -2.54
C GLY A 447 -1.77 -17.16 -2.75
N SER A 448 -1.32 -17.98 -1.80
CA SER A 448 -1.40 -19.45 -1.89
C SER A 448 -2.82 -19.98 -1.62
N HIS A 449 -3.08 -21.22 -1.99
CA HIS A 449 -4.40 -21.87 -1.82
C HIS A 449 -4.35 -23.10 -0.92
N ILE A 450 -5.52 -23.73 -0.70
CA ILE A 450 -5.64 -24.99 0.04
C ILE A 450 -5.18 -26.11 -0.90
N PRO A 451 -4.05 -26.80 -0.60
CA PRO A 451 -3.50 -27.81 -1.50
C PRO A 451 -4.40 -29.04 -1.51
N ASN A 452 -4.68 -29.54 -2.71
CA ASN A 452 -5.50 -30.72 -2.91
C ASN A 452 -4.74 -31.85 -3.63
N THR A 453 -5.25 -33.07 -3.49
CA THR A 453 -4.62 -34.32 -3.96
C THR A 453 -4.73 -34.52 -5.48
N ALA A 454 -5.53 -33.72 -6.18
CA ALA A 454 -5.61 -33.74 -7.63
C ALA A 454 -4.56 -32.84 -8.30
N GLU A 455 -3.92 -31.95 -7.54
CA GLU A 455 -2.85 -31.07 -8.05
C GLU A 455 -1.62 -31.88 -8.49
N ALA A 456 -1.25 -31.73 -9.76
CA ALA A 456 -0.06 -32.39 -10.31
C ALA A 456 1.25 -31.82 -9.74
N ALA A 457 1.23 -30.55 -9.34
CA ALA A 457 2.36 -29.82 -8.76
C ALA A 457 1.81 -28.83 -7.72
N PRO A 458 1.55 -29.28 -6.49
CA PRO A 458 1.15 -28.36 -5.42
C PRO A 458 2.31 -27.43 -5.04
N GLU A 459 1.97 -26.29 -4.46
CA GLU A 459 2.96 -25.32 -3.97
C GLU A 459 3.83 -25.92 -2.86
N ILE A 460 5.13 -25.98 -3.11
CA ILE A 460 6.10 -26.55 -2.18
C ILE A 460 7.22 -25.57 -1.83
N TYR A 461 7.69 -25.67 -0.60
CA TYR A 461 8.87 -24.99 -0.09
C TYR A 461 9.86 -26.02 0.47
N PRO A 462 11.19 -25.82 0.35
CA PRO A 462 12.17 -26.70 0.96
C PRO A 462 12.07 -26.65 2.48
N ALA A 463 11.37 -27.62 3.09
CA ALA A 463 11.41 -27.81 4.53
C ALA A 463 12.74 -28.51 4.83
N GLY A 464 13.70 -27.81 5.47
CA GLY A 464 15.06 -28.32 5.70
C GLY A 464 15.12 -29.78 6.20
N ASN A 465 16.26 -30.44 6.00
CA ASN A 465 16.49 -31.89 6.17
C ASN A 465 15.96 -32.81 5.03
N GLY A 466 15.57 -32.23 3.90
CA GLY A 466 15.14 -33.00 2.72
C GLY A 466 13.65 -33.35 2.70
N ASP A 467 12.87 -32.80 3.64
CA ASP A 467 11.42 -32.92 3.65
C ASP A 467 10.79 -31.92 2.66
N THR A 468 9.64 -32.28 2.10
CA THR A 468 8.85 -31.39 1.25
C THR A 468 7.78 -30.73 2.11
N GLY A 469 7.87 -29.42 2.33
CA GLY A 469 6.82 -28.64 2.96
C GLY A 469 5.90 -28.04 1.90
N TYR A 470 4.63 -27.85 2.24
CA TYR A 470 3.64 -27.15 1.43
C TYR A 470 3.54 -25.70 1.89
N VAL A 471 3.28 -24.81 0.94
CA VAL A 471 2.82 -23.44 1.22
C VAL A 471 1.31 -23.42 1.01
N PHE A 472 0.57 -22.88 1.96
CA PHE A 472 -0.88 -22.83 1.84
C PHE A 472 -1.48 -21.64 2.59
N SER A 473 -2.60 -21.17 2.07
CA SER A 473 -3.46 -20.18 2.69
C SER A 473 -4.90 -20.37 2.25
N THR A 474 -5.80 -19.82 3.05
CA THR A 474 -7.23 -19.79 2.77
C THR A 474 -7.68 -18.55 2.03
N ALA A 475 -6.87 -17.49 1.92
CA ALA A 475 -7.37 -16.19 1.49
C ALA A 475 -7.97 -16.21 0.07
N PRO A 476 -7.26 -16.68 -0.97
CA PRO A 476 -7.85 -16.70 -2.31
C PRO A 476 -9.07 -17.62 -2.41
N VAL A 477 -9.03 -18.78 -1.75
CA VAL A 477 -10.15 -19.74 -1.73
C VAL A 477 -11.36 -19.16 -1.00
N TYR A 478 -11.15 -18.35 0.04
CA TYR A 478 -12.22 -17.66 0.74
C TYR A 478 -12.94 -16.66 -0.19
N PHE A 479 -12.20 -15.89 -1.00
CA PHE A 479 -12.77 -14.88 -1.88
C PHE A 479 -13.35 -15.43 -3.18
N PHE A 480 -12.68 -16.42 -3.80
CA PHE A 480 -13.04 -16.93 -5.12
C PHE A 480 -13.70 -18.32 -5.09
N GLY A 481 -13.47 -19.10 -4.02
CA GLY A 481 -13.75 -20.53 -4.00
C GLY A 481 -12.77 -21.33 -4.85
N ASP A 482 -12.74 -22.65 -4.63
CA ASP A 482 -11.97 -23.56 -5.47
C ASP A 482 -12.75 -24.80 -5.90
N PRO A 483 -13.30 -24.85 -7.12
CA PRO A 483 -14.15 -25.96 -7.57
C PRO A 483 -13.41 -27.31 -7.69
N ASP A 484 -12.07 -27.30 -7.61
CA ASP A 484 -11.26 -28.50 -7.55
C ASP A 484 -11.22 -29.14 -6.15
N LEU A 485 -11.74 -28.44 -5.12
CA LEU A 485 -11.95 -28.99 -3.78
C LEU A 485 -13.31 -29.67 -3.65
N THR A 486 -13.37 -30.73 -2.86
CA THR A 486 -14.64 -31.30 -2.40
C THR A 486 -15.24 -30.45 -1.25
N PRO A 487 -16.59 -30.36 -1.13
CA PRO A 487 -17.23 -29.57 -0.07
C PRO A 487 -16.85 -29.98 1.36
N ASN A 488 -16.42 -31.22 1.56
CA ASN A 488 -15.96 -31.74 2.84
C ASN A 488 -14.43 -31.77 2.97
N LEU A 489 -13.69 -31.17 2.03
CA LEU A 489 -12.24 -31.17 1.94
C LEU A 489 -11.62 -32.58 1.98
N GLY A 490 -12.35 -33.61 1.57
CA GLY A 490 -11.88 -35.01 1.60
C GLY A 490 -10.69 -35.29 0.66
N ASP A 491 -10.44 -34.36 -0.26
CA ASP A 491 -9.36 -34.34 -1.24
C ASP A 491 -8.23 -33.36 -0.88
N MET A 492 -8.31 -32.65 0.25
CA MET A 492 -7.21 -31.84 0.77
C MET A 492 -5.97 -32.70 1.05
N VAL A 493 -4.78 -32.16 0.77
CA VAL A 493 -3.52 -32.84 1.12
C VAL A 493 -3.41 -33.02 2.64
N LEU A 494 -3.20 -34.27 3.06
CA LEU A 494 -2.98 -34.66 4.44
C LEU A 494 -1.53 -35.09 4.64
N GLY A 495 -0.80 -34.34 5.47
CA GLY A 495 0.54 -34.70 5.91
C GLY A 495 0.55 -35.56 7.19
N PRO A 496 1.73 -35.90 7.71
CA PRO A 496 1.87 -36.61 8.99
C PRO A 496 1.43 -35.74 10.19
N ALA A 497 0.54 -36.27 11.04
CA ALA A 497 -0.12 -35.53 12.13
C ALA A 497 0.80 -34.93 13.23
N ASN A 498 2.05 -35.38 13.33
CA ASN A 498 3.02 -34.93 14.33
C ASN A 498 4.12 -34.04 13.74
N ALA A 499 3.91 -33.48 12.55
CA ALA A 499 4.87 -32.60 11.90
C ALA A 499 4.47 -31.12 12.03
N ALA A 500 5.40 -30.23 11.67
CA ALA A 500 5.14 -28.80 11.57
C ALA A 500 4.06 -28.50 10.51
N ALA A 501 3.38 -27.36 10.61
CA ALA A 501 2.26 -27.01 9.74
C ALA A 501 2.51 -27.16 8.24
N PRO A 502 3.65 -26.69 7.67
CA PRO A 502 3.95 -26.90 6.25
C PRO A 502 4.00 -28.37 5.84
N ILE A 503 4.38 -29.28 6.74
CA ILE A 503 4.50 -30.71 6.45
C ILE A 503 3.18 -31.43 6.73
N ALA A 504 2.50 -31.09 7.83
CA ALA A 504 1.29 -31.76 8.28
C ALA A 504 0.03 -31.33 7.49
N VAL A 505 0.00 -30.10 6.98
CA VAL A 505 -1.09 -29.52 6.17
C VAL A 505 -2.45 -29.77 6.83
N GLY A 506 -3.35 -30.55 6.22
CA GLY A 506 -4.67 -30.82 6.77
C GLY A 506 -4.66 -31.64 8.08
N SER A 507 -3.59 -32.38 8.35
CA SER A 507 -3.39 -33.14 9.60
C SER A 507 -2.77 -32.31 10.72
N PHE A 508 -2.39 -31.05 10.47
CA PHE A 508 -1.78 -30.20 11.49
C PHE A 508 -2.73 -30.05 12.68
N ALA A 509 -2.26 -30.35 13.89
CA ALA A 509 -3.02 -30.19 15.11
C ALA A 509 -3.09 -28.69 15.47
N VAL A 510 -4.26 -28.09 15.27
CA VAL A 510 -4.45 -26.66 15.54
C VAL A 510 -4.34 -26.42 17.06
N PRO A 511 -3.60 -25.38 17.51
CA PRO A 511 -3.49 -25.07 18.92
C PRO A 511 -4.78 -24.40 19.42
N CYS A 512 -5.79 -25.23 19.66
CA CYS A 512 -7.13 -24.81 20.04
C CYS A 512 -7.17 -24.24 21.46
N GLY A 513 -7.79 -23.09 21.64
CA GLY A 513 -7.96 -22.47 22.95
C GLY A 513 -8.67 -21.11 22.90
N PRO A 514 -9.22 -20.64 24.04
CA PRO A 514 -9.98 -19.40 24.11
C PRO A 514 -9.12 -18.14 23.88
N THR A 515 -7.80 -18.24 24.01
CA THR A 515 -6.84 -17.17 23.73
C THR A 515 -6.02 -17.43 22.46
N ALA A 516 -6.39 -18.45 21.68
CA ALA A 516 -5.72 -18.88 20.46
C ALA A 516 -6.77 -19.12 19.37
N TYR A 517 -6.79 -20.30 18.73
CA TYR A 517 -7.81 -20.67 17.76
C TYR A 517 -9.04 -21.24 18.45
N ASN A 518 -10.21 -20.61 18.27
CA ASN A 518 -11.45 -21.14 18.83
C ASN A 518 -11.96 -22.31 17.98
N CYS A 519 -11.53 -23.53 18.28
CA CYS A 519 -12.02 -24.73 17.63
C CYS A 519 -13.31 -25.22 18.30
N LEU A 520 -14.30 -25.62 17.51
CA LEU A 520 -15.50 -26.31 17.98
C LEU A 520 -15.19 -27.76 18.38
N VAL A 521 -14.23 -28.39 17.69
CA VAL A 521 -13.75 -29.73 18.02
C VAL A 521 -12.46 -29.65 18.85
N PRO A 522 -12.40 -30.25 20.06
CA PRO A 522 -11.16 -30.34 20.81
C PRO A 522 -10.08 -31.09 20.02
N ASN A 523 -8.87 -30.52 19.95
CA ASN A 523 -7.75 -31.04 19.16
C ASN A 523 -8.07 -31.18 17.66
N ALA A 524 -8.80 -30.22 17.10
CA ALA A 524 -9.11 -30.19 15.67
C ALA A 524 -7.83 -30.28 14.83
N THR A 525 -7.88 -31.09 13.78
CA THR A 525 -6.93 -30.96 12.68
C THR A 525 -7.25 -29.70 11.89
N TYR A 526 -6.30 -29.19 11.11
CA TYR A 526 -6.53 -28.01 10.29
C TYR A 526 -7.68 -28.21 9.30
N GLN A 527 -7.79 -29.39 8.68
CA GLN A 527 -8.92 -29.74 7.82
C GLN A 527 -10.26 -29.60 8.56
N ALA A 528 -10.38 -30.13 9.79
CA ALA A 528 -11.59 -30.01 10.59
C ALA A 528 -11.89 -28.55 10.97
N TYR A 529 -10.85 -27.79 11.35
CA TYR A 529 -10.97 -26.37 11.70
C TYR A 529 -11.45 -25.49 10.53
N LEU A 530 -11.00 -25.78 9.31
CA LEU A 530 -11.45 -25.10 8.09
C LEU A 530 -12.93 -25.30 7.82
N LEU A 531 -13.49 -26.44 8.21
CA LEU A 531 -14.89 -26.80 8.01
C LEU A 531 -15.84 -26.21 9.08
N GLU A 532 -15.31 -25.55 10.11
CA GLU A 532 -16.13 -24.95 11.18
C GLU A 532 -16.67 -23.58 10.79
N TYR A 533 -18.00 -23.43 10.81
CA TYR A 533 -18.65 -22.15 10.52
C TYR A 533 -20.04 -22.04 11.14
N GLY A 534 -20.46 -20.83 11.51
CA GLY A 534 -21.78 -20.61 12.11
C GLY A 534 -22.02 -21.37 13.42
N GLY A 535 -20.96 -21.69 14.17
CA GLY A 535 -21.05 -22.48 15.40
C GLY A 535 -21.29 -23.98 15.18
N GLN A 536 -21.11 -24.47 13.95
CA GLN A 536 -21.27 -25.88 13.58
C GLN A 536 -20.01 -26.42 12.90
N ALA A 537 -19.71 -27.70 13.12
CA ALA A 537 -18.68 -28.42 12.38
C ALA A 537 -19.23 -28.85 11.00
N ASN A 538 -18.37 -28.97 9.99
CA ASN A 538 -18.74 -29.39 8.63
C ASN A 538 -19.80 -28.48 7.98
N HIS A 539 -19.65 -27.17 8.14
CA HIS A 539 -20.66 -26.17 7.78
C HIS A 539 -20.10 -25.03 6.90
N TYR A 540 -18.93 -25.23 6.30
CA TYR A 540 -18.40 -24.33 5.27
C TYR A 540 -17.93 -25.11 4.06
N ASP A 541 -18.28 -24.62 2.87
CA ASP A 541 -17.93 -25.23 1.59
C ASP A 541 -16.91 -24.34 0.86
N TRP A 542 -15.63 -24.72 0.94
CA TRP A 542 -14.53 -24.01 0.28
C TRP A 542 -14.52 -24.18 -1.25
N SER A 543 -15.32 -25.10 -1.80
CA SER A 543 -15.38 -25.31 -3.25
C SER A 543 -16.11 -24.19 -4.00
N SER A 544 -16.84 -23.35 -3.27
CA SER A 544 -17.65 -22.26 -3.80
C SER A 544 -17.17 -20.90 -3.30
N GLY A 545 -17.42 -19.84 -4.07
CA GLY A 545 -17.00 -18.48 -3.70
C GLY A 545 -17.78 -17.83 -2.56
N ASN A 546 -18.87 -18.45 -2.07
CA ASN A 546 -19.67 -18.03 -0.91
C ASN A 546 -20.09 -16.53 -0.85
N GLY A 547 -20.03 -15.79 -1.96
CA GLY A 547 -20.35 -14.37 -2.03
C GLY A 547 -19.39 -13.44 -1.25
N LYS A 548 -18.19 -13.90 -0.87
CA LYS A 548 -17.31 -13.16 0.05
C LYS A 548 -16.76 -11.86 -0.51
N LEU A 549 -16.54 -11.78 -1.82
CA LEU A 549 -16.21 -10.51 -2.49
C LEU A 549 -17.34 -9.48 -2.38
N ALA A 550 -18.61 -9.91 -2.43
CA ALA A 550 -19.73 -8.99 -2.26
C ALA A 550 -19.85 -8.51 -0.81
N ILE A 551 -19.49 -9.35 0.17
CA ILE A 551 -19.38 -8.93 1.57
C ILE A 551 -18.27 -7.88 1.71
N ALA A 552 -17.08 -8.14 1.16
CA ALA A 552 -15.98 -7.20 1.18
C ALA A 552 -16.37 -5.83 0.56
N ALA A 553 -17.04 -5.84 -0.59
CA ALA A 553 -17.53 -4.62 -1.22
C ALA A 553 -18.49 -3.82 -0.31
N ASN A 554 -19.44 -4.51 0.37
CA ASN A 554 -20.36 -3.89 1.32
C ASN A 554 -19.69 -3.40 2.63
N ASP A 555 -18.48 -3.86 2.91
CA ASP A 555 -17.64 -3.40 4.01
C ASP A 555 -16.62 -2.33 3.55
N GLY A 556 -16.89 -1.68 2.41
CA GLY A 556 -16.09 -0.57 1.90
C GLY A 556 -14.75 -0.98 1.25
N VAL A 557 -14.52 -2.28 1.02
CA VAL A 557 -13.30 -2.74 0.35
C VAL A 557 -13.34 -2.39 -1.13
N PHE A 558 -12.34 -1.65 -1.60
CA PHE A 558 -12.18 -1.31 -3.02
C PHE A 558 -10.98 -2.01 -3.66
N ALA A 559 -10.05 -2.55 -2.87
CA ALA A 559 -8.86 -3.23 -3.38
C ALA A 559 -8.38 -4.36 -2.46
N ILE A 560 -7.81 -5.41 -3.05
CA ILE A 560 -7.13 -6.52 -2.36
C ILE A 560 -5.74 -6.67 -2.99
N LEU A 561 -4.70 -6.48 -2.19
CA LEU A 561 -3.31 -6.61 -2.62
C LEU A 561 -2.73 -7.93 -2.12
N TRP A 562 -2.40 -8.79 -3.07
CA TRP A 562 -1.90 -10.14 -2.84
C TRP A 562 -0.37 -10.16 -2.67
N GLY A 563 0.11 -11.03 -1.79
CA GLY A 563 1.53 -11.28 -1.56
C GLY A 563 2.24 -10.23 -0.69
N GLY A 564 3.50 -10.54 -0.37
CA GLY A 564 4.41 -9.73 0.44
C GLY A 564 5.86 -10.18 0.22
N GLY A 565 6.79 -9.66 1.00
CA GLY A 565 8.21 -10.07 0.97
C GLY A 565 8.43 -11.55 1.30
N ASN A 566 7.58 -12.17 2.14
CA ASN A 566 7.69 -13.60 2.51
C ASN A 566 6.45 -14.45 2.22
N THR A 567 5.54 -13.96 1.37
CA THR A 567 4.23 -14.58 1.14
C THR A 567 4.00 -14.89 -0.33
N THR A 568 3.32 -15.99 -0.65
CA THR A 568 2.93 -16.33 -2.02
C THR A 568 2.17 -15.18 -2.68
N ASN A 569 2.44 -14.97 -3.97
CA ASN A 569 2.01 -13.81 -4.74
C ASN A 569 1.44 -14.24 -6.12
N VAL A 570 0.85 -13.30 -6.86
CA VAL A 570 0.32 -13.51 -8.22
C VAL A 570 1.40 -13.91 -9.22
N ILE A 571 2.63 -13.45 -9.00
CA ILE A 571 3.83 -13.82 -9.74
C ILE A 571 4.85 -14.44 -8.78
N LYS A 572 5.72 -15.30 -9.28
CA LYS A 572 6.90 -15.71 -8.52
C LYS A 572 7.84 -14.52 -8.37
N ASN A 573 8.03 -14.06 -7.15
CA ASN A 573 8.86 -12.91 -6.84
C ASN A 573 9.63 -13.11 -5.53
N PHE A 574 10.82 -12.53 -5.41
CA PHE A 574 11.67 -12.69 -4.23
C PHE A 574 11.98 -14.17 -3.94
N SER A 575 11.96 -14.56 -2.66
CA SER A 575 12.18 -15.93 -2.19
C SER A 575 10.89 -16.74 -2.01
N ASN A 576 9.73 -16.25 -2.47
CA ASN A 576 8.46 -16.94 -2.28
C ASN A 576 8.32 -18.18 -3.18
N ALA A 577 7.40 -19.09 -2.79
CA ALA A 577 7.06 -20.24 -3.60
C ALA A 577 6.30 -19.81 -4.86
N ASP A 578 6.43 -20.60 -5.92
CA ASP A 578 5.69 -20.39 -7.17
C ASP A 578 4.33 -21.07 -7.09
N ASP A 579 3.26 -20.29 -7.22
CA ASP A 579 1.86 -20.75 -7.27
C ASP A 579 1.49 -21.43 -8.59
N HIS A 580 2.46 -21.53 -9.51
CA HIS A 580 2.30 -22.06 -10.85
C HIS A 580 1.20 -21.35 -11.66
N GLY A 581 0.87 -20.11 -11.30
CA GLY A 581 -0.14 -19.28 -11.93
C GLY A 581 -1.58 -19.55 -11.50
N TRP A 582 -1.80 -20.29 -10.41
CA TRP A 582 -3.14 -20.58 -9.91
C TRP A 582 -3.91 -19.28 -9.56
N LEU A 583 -3.31 -18.37 -8.77
CA LEU A 583 -3.97 -17.14 -8.37
C LEU A 583 -4.15 -16.19 -9.56
N ALA A 584 -3.14 -16.10 -10.43
CA ALA A 584 -3.24 -15.33 -11.67
C ALA A 584 -4.40 -15.84 -12.56
N GLY A 585 -4.63 -17.15 -12.60
CA GLY A 585 -5.77 -17.77 -13.26
C GLY A 585 -7.12 -17.34 -12.66
N LYS A 586 -7.23 -17.34 -11.32
CA LYS A 586 -8.43 -16.89 -10.60
C LYS A 586 -8.72 -15.41 -10.85
N ILE A 587 -7.71 -14.54 -10.79
CA ILE A 587 -7.86 -13.09 -11.04
C ILE A 587 -8.31 -12.81 -12.48
N LYS A 588 -7.73 -13.49 -13.48
CA LYS A 588 -8.19 -13.39 -14.87
C LYS A 588 -9.66 -13.79 -15.03
N ALA A 589 -10.07 -14.89 -14.40
CA ALA A 589 -11.46 -15.34 -14.44
C ALA A 589 -12.38 -14.32 -13.76
N TYR A 590 -11.94 -13.72 -12.65
CA TYR A 590 -12.66 -12.65 -11.96
C TYR A 590 -12.91 -11.43 -12.84
N TYR A 591 -11.93 -11.00 -13.64
CA TYR A 591 -12.10 -9.84 -14.53
C TYR A 591 -13.14 -10.03 -15.64
N ALA A 592 -13.59 -11.25 -15.92
CA ALA A 592 -14.72 -11.48 -16.84
C ALA A 592 -16.07 -11.02 -16.25
N ASN A 593 -16.20 -11.01 -14.91
CA ASN A 593 -17.39 -10.55 -14.21
C ASN A 593 -16.99 -10.03 -12.81
N PRO A 594 -16.35 -8.85 -12.73
CA PRO A 594 -15.77 -8.37 -11.48
C PRO A 594 -16.85 -7.86 -10.53
N THR A 595 -16.59 -7.92 -9.22
CA THR A 595 -17.52 -7.49 -8.18
C THR A 595 -17.50 -5.96 -8.06
N PRO A 596 -18.62 -5.27 -8.30
CA PRO A 596 -18.68 -3.81 -8.15
C PRO A 596 -18.35 -3.37 -6.73
N VAL A 597 -17.64 -2.25 -6.58
CA VAL A 597 -17.50 -1.60 -5.27
C VAL A 597 -18.84 -1.03 -4.81
N VAL A 598 -19.06 -0.98 -3.49
CA VAL A 598 -20.24 -0.31 -2.92
C VAL A 598 -19.84 1.08 -2.46
N VAL A 599 -20.57 2.06 -2.98
CA VAL A 599 -20.40 3.47 -2.68
C VAL A 599 -21.34 3.80 -1.52
N HIS A 600 -20.81 4.11 -0.33
CA HIS A 600 -21.54 4.30 0.93
C HIS A 600 -21.96 5.75 1.20
#